data_AF-A0A8T4V0N5-F1
#
_entry.id   AF-A0A8T4V0N5-F1
#
_cell.length_a   1.000
_cell.length_b   1.000
_cell.length_c   1.000
_cell.angle_alpha   90.00
_cell.angle_beta   90.00
_cell.angle_gamma   90.00
#
_symmetry.space_group_name_H-M   'P 1'
#
loop_
_entity.id
_entity.type
_entity.pdbx_description
1 polymer ?
#
loop_
_entity_poly.entity_id
_entity_poly.type
_entity_poly.pdbx_seq_one_letter_code
_entity_poly.pdbx_strand_id
1 'polypeptide(L)'
;MVRNSYGSTKMARCPICSKNAITKNKLGINVCKEHANFDFPDLKCTCKEVMDLREGKYGPFCICSRCGIMNLRKALEINKLNLIQNDKKEIIVDSKNAHLFGL
;
A
#
# COMPACT_ATOMS: atom_id res chain seq x y z
N MET A 1 -33.16 8.81 -0.34
CA MET A 1 -32.86 7.47 -0.88
C MET A 1 -31.36 7.29 -0.99
N VAL A 2 -30.75 6.48 -0.11
CA VAL A 2 -29.35 6.08 -0.25
C VAL A 2 -29.34 4.86 -1.18
N ARG A 3 -28.76 4.99 -2.38
CA ARG A 3 -28.53 3.83 -3.25
C ARG A 3 -27.46 2.97 -2.58
N ASN A 4 -27.86 1.86 -1.95
CA ASN A 4 -26.94 0.80 -1.59
C ASN A 4 -26.40 0.22 -2.91
N SER A 5 -25.22 0.67 -3.32
CA SER A 5 -24.47 0.07 -4.42
C SER A 5 -23.93 -1.27 -3.96
N TYR A 6 -24.73 -2.33 -4.10
CA TYR A 6 -24.27 -3.71 -3.98
C TYR A 6 -23.25 -3.96 -5.10
N GLY A 7 -21.97 -4.18 -4.77
CA GLY A 7 -20.96 -4.62 -5.74
C GLY A 7 -19.57 -3.99 -5.69
N SER A 8 -19.28 -3.03 -4.79
CA SER A 8 -17.91 -2.51 -4.69
C SER A 8 -17.02 -3.47 -3.89
N THR A 9 -16.36 -4.42 -4.56
CA THR A 9 -15.28 -5.21 -3.96
C THR A 9 -14.07 -4.31 -3.72
N LYS A 10 -13.77 -3.98 -2.46
CA LYS A 10 -12.58 -3.21 -2.10
C LYS A 10 -11.35 -4.10 -2.28
N MET A 11 -10.70 -4.03 -3.44
CA MET A 11 -9.42 -4.70 -3.65
C MET A 11 -8.32 -3.95 -2.91
N ALA A 12 -7.63 -4.64 -2.00
CA ALA A 12 -6.45 -4.09 -1.34
C ALA A 12 -5.30 -3.98 -2.35
N ARG A 13 -4.55 -2.88 -2.29
CA ARG A 13 -3.33 -2.68 -3.10
C ARG A 13 -2.09 -3.00 -2.27
N CYS A 14 -1.08 -3.56 -2.93
CA CYS A 14 0.21 -3.84 -2.33
C CYS A 14 0.87 -2.52 -1.92
N PRO A 15 1.28 -2.37 -0.66
CA PRO A 15 1.93 -1.19 -0.15
C PRO A 15 3.42 -1.18 -0.52
N ILE A 16 3.81 -1.65 -1.70
CA ILE A 16 5.21 -1.63 -2.17
C ILE A 16 5.20 -1.27 -3.66
N CYS A 17 4.43 -2.00 -4.46
CA CYS A 17 4.34 -1.82 -5.90
C CYS A 17 2.95 -1.45 -6.42
N SER A 18 1.98 -1.16 -5.55
CA SER A 18 0.60 -0.77 -5.89
C SER A 18 -0.23 -1.76 -6.72
N LYS A 19 0.34 -2.92 -7.10
CA LYS A 19 -0.38 -4.05 -7.71
C LYS A 19 -1.43 -4.60 -6.75
N ASN A 20 -2.36 -5.42 -7.27
CA ASN A 20 -3.35 -6.09 -6.44
C ASN A 20 -2.66 -6.93 -5.35
N ALA A 21 -3.05 -6.71 -4.09
CA ALA A 21 -2.59 -7.53 -2.99
C ALA A 21 -3.40 -8.83 -2.97
N ILE A 22 -2.74 -9.95 -3.23
CA ILE A 22 -3.35 -11.28 -3.34
C ILE A 22 -3.01 -12.12 -2.11
N THR A 23 -1.89 -11.82 -1.44
CA THR A 23 -1.30 -12.63 -0.40
C THR A 23 -0.94 -11.78 0.82
N LYS A 24 -0.83 -12.40 1.99
CA LYS A 24 -0.29 -11.76 3.20
C LYS A 24 1.17 -12.15 3.38
N ASN A 25 1.98 -11.20 3.82
CA ASN A 25 3.34 -11.45 4.29
C ASN A 25 3.32 -12.06 5.71
N LYS A 26 4.46 -12.57 6.22
CA LYS A 26 4.67 -13.04 7.61
C LYS A 26 4.24 -12.02 8.66
N LEU A 27 4.33 -10.73 8.33
CA LEU A 27 3.95 -9.61 9.19
C LEU A 27 2.45 -9.25 9.09
N GLY A 28 1.63 -10.03 8.36
CA GLY A 28 0.19 -9.81 8.22
C GLY A 28 -0.21 -8.69 7.25
N ILE A 29 0.75 -8.14 6.49
CA ILE A 29 0.52 -7.06 5.53
C ILE A 29 0.08 -7.66 4.18
N ASN A 30 -1.00 -7.11 3.60
CA ASN A 30 -1.49 -7.49 2.28
C ASN A 30 -0.51 -7.02 1.19
N VAL A 31 0.16 -7.94 0.53
CA VAL A 31 1.18 -7.71 -0.49
C VAL A 31 0.85 -8.48 -1.78
N CYS A 32 1.51 -8.14 -2.89
CA CYS A 32 1.46 -8.98 -4.10
C CYS A 32 2.33 -10.24 -3.91
N LYS A 33 2.18 -11.22 -4.81
CA LYS A 33 2.94 -12.49 -4.74
C LYS A 33 4.47 -12.28 -4.74
N GLU A 34 4.96 -11.28 -5.47
CA GLU A 34 6.39 -10.96 -5.57
C GLU A 34 6.97 -10.48 -4.23
N HIS A 35 6.16 -9.78 -3.41
CA HIS A 35 6.59 -9.21 -2.14
C HIS A 35 6.12 -10.03 -0.93
N ALA A 36 5.68 -11.27 -1.14
CA ALA A 36 5.22 -12.15 -0.06
C ALA A 36 6.33 -12.51 0.94
N ASN A 37 7.59 -12.51 0.49
CA ASN A 37 8.77 -12.83 1.31
C ASN A 37 9.61 -11.58 1.67
N PHE A 38 9.09 -10.38 1.41
CA PHE A 38 9.83 -9.15 1.67
C PHE A 38 9.69 -8.75 3.14
N ASP A 39 10.76 -8.77 3.92
CA ASP A 39 10.73 -8.26 5.29
C ASP A 39 10.78 -6.72 5.29
N PHE A 40 9.84 -6.08 5.99
CA PHE A 40 9.85 -4.63 6.11
C PHE A 40 11.03 -4.17 6.99
N PRO A 41 11.70 -3.05 6.64
CA PRO A 41 12.77 -2.51 7.47
C PRO A 41 12.24 -2.05 8.83
N ASP A 42 13.13 -2.05 9.83
CA ASP A 42 12.83 -1.62 11.20
C ASP A 42 12.19 -0.23 11.22
N LEU A 43 10.91 -0.17 11.62
CA LEU A 43 10.16 1.08 11.73
C LEU A 43 10.55 1.80 13.03
N LYS A 44 10.97 3.06 12.91
CA LYS A 44 11.27 3.91 14.07
C LYS A 44 10.04 4.70 14.50
N CYS A 45 9.79 4.71 15.80
CA CYS A 45 8.76 5.54 16.41
C CYS A 45 9.20 7.01 16.46
N THR A 46 8.26 7.93 16.70
CA THR A 46 8.58 9.33 17.04
C THR A 46 9.50 9.45 18.27
N CYS A 47 9.46 8.47 19.18
CA CYS A 47 10.37 8.40 20.33
C CYS A 47 11.77 7.85 20.00
N LYS A 48 12.09 7.58 18.72
CA LYS A 48 13.35 7.02 18.20
C LYS A 48 13.64 5.56 18.58
N GLU A 49 12.74 4.88 19.29
CA GLU A 49 12.83 3.44 19.50
C GLU A 49 12.36 2.65 18.28
N VAL A 50 12.85 1.41 18.18
CA VAL A 50 12.38 0.42 17.21
C VAL A 50 10.97 -0.03 17.59
N MET A 51 10.13 -0.22 16.58
CA MET A 51 8.75 -0.71 16.74
C MET A 51 8.61 -2.13 16.21
N ASP A 52 7.89 -2.95 16.96
CA ASP A 52 7.52 -4.29 16.52
C ASP A 52 6.25 -4.23 15.67
N LEU A 53 6.29 -4.89 14.52
CA LEU A 53 5.09 -5.16 13.73
C LEU A 53 4.40 -6.43 14.23
N ARG A 54 3.09 -6.35 14.48
CA ARG A 54 2.25 -7.48 14.91
C ARG A 54 0.93 -7.50 14.14
N GLU A 55 0.33 -8.68 13.98
CA GLU A 55 -0.99 -8.85 13.37
C GLU A 55 -2.05 -9.07 14.46
N GLY A 56 -3.18 -8.37 14.36
CA GLY A 56 -4.35 -8.59 15.20
C GLY A 56 -5.60 -8.88 14.37
N LYS A 57 -6.74 -9.06 15.05
CA LYS A 57 -8.05 -9.36 14.41
C LYS A 57 -8.44 -8.38 13.30
N TYR A 58 -8.01 -7.12 13.42
CA TYR A 58 -8.37 -6.03 12.51
C TYR A 58 -7.26 -5.68 11.50
N GLY A 59 -6.16 -6.44 11.49
CA GLY A 59 -5.02 -6.22 10.59
C GLY A 59 -3.70 -5.90 11.33
N PRO A 60 -2.66 -5.53 10.57
CA PRO A 60 -1.33 -5.26 11.12
C PRO A 60 -1.28 -3.93 11.87
N PHE A 61 -0.62 -3.95 13.03
CA PHE A 61 -0.37 -2.79 13.88
C PHE A 61 1.10 -2.77 14.31
N CYS A 62 1.59 -1.59 14.69
CA CYS A 62 2.93 -1.44 15.23
C CYS A 62 2.81 -1.18 16.73
N ILE A 63 3.69 -1.77 17.53
CA ILE A 63 3.77 -1.52 18.97
C ILE A 63 5.15 -0.99 19.31
N CYS A 64 5.17 0.17 19.97
CA CYS A 64 6.36 0.76 20.55
C CYS A 64 6.35 0.50 22.05
N SER A 65 7.46 0.04 22.63
CA SER A 65 7.59 -0.21 24.06
C SER A 65 7.32 1.03 24.93
N ARG A 66 7.57 2.24 24.40
CA ARG A 66 7.32 3.51 25.11
C ARG A 66 6.00 4.20 24.75
N CYS A 67 5.62 4.23 23.48
CA CYS A 67 4.44 4.98 23.03
C CYS A 67 3.16 4.13 22.96
N GLY A 68 3.29 2.81 23.03
CA GLY A 68 2.18 1.88 22.90
C GLY A 68 1.83 1.55 21.46
N ILE A 69 0.56 1.19 21.23
CA ILE A 69 0.06 0.68 19.95
C ILE A 69 -0.21 1.85 18.99
N MET A 70 0.24 1.70 17.75
CA MET A 70 -0.05 2.62 16.66
C MET A 70 -0.47 1.91 15.38
N ASN A 71 -1.26 2.60 14.58
CA ASN A 71 -1.68 2.08 13.28
C ASN A 71 -0.49 2.04 12.32
N LEU A 72 -0.39 0.96 11.54
CA LEU A 72 0.67 0.77 10.53
C LEU A 72 0.78 1.98 9.58
N ARG A 73 -0.35 2.53 9.16
CA ARG A 73 -0.39 3.73 8.29
C ARG A 73 0.39 4.91 8.90
N LYS A 74 0.18 5.19 10.18
CA LYS A 74 0.89 6.27 10.90
C LYS A 74 2.38 5.95 11.04
N ALA A 75 2.72 4.69 11.34
CA ALA A 75 4.11 4.26 11.44
C ALA A 75 4.88 4.45 10.12
N LEU A 76 4.25 4.12 8.99
CA LEU A 76 4.82 4.33 7.65
C LEU A 76 5.00 5.82 7.31
N GLU A 77 4.01 6.65 7.66
CA GLU A 77 4.06 8.11 7.47
C GLU A 77 5.25 8.74 8.25
N ILE A 78 5.46 8.33 9.50
CA ILE A 78 6.58 8.82 10.34
C ILE A 78 7.94 8.46 9.73
N ASN A 79 8.07 7.23 9.21
CA ASN A 79 9.32 6.74 8.64
C ASN A 79 9.58 7.26 7.22
N LYS A 80 8.72 8.16 6.70
CA LYS A 80 8.80 8.71 5.33
C LYS A 80 8.92 7.62 4.27
N LEU A 81 8.43 6.42 4.55
CA LEU A 81 8.24 5.37 3.56
C LEU A 81 7.02 5.77 2.75
N ASN A 82 7.24 6.77 1.89
CA ASN A 82 6.27 7.16 0.89
C ASN A 82 6.15 5.99 -0.06
N LEU A 83 5.02 5.30 0.02
CA LEU A 83 4.51 4.53 -1.08
C LEU A 83 4.06 5.54 -2.10
N ILE A 84 5.02 5.98 -2.90
CA ILE A 84 4.84 7.00 -3.93
C ILE A 84 3.74 6.48 -4.85
N GLN A 85 2.54 7.05 -4.69
CA GLN A 85 1.52 7.03 -5.71
C GLN A 85 1.93 8.08 -6.74
N ASN A 86 2.54 7.65 -7.84
CA ASN A 86 2.67 8.45 -9.05
C ASN A 86 2.23 7.62 -10.25
N ASP A 87 0.94 7.28 -10.30
CA ASP A 87 0.26 6.91 -11.55
C ASP A 87 -0.51 8.13 -12.06
N LYS A 88 0.22 9.15 -12.51
CA LYS A 88 -0.27 10.03 -13.58
C LYS A 88 0.40 9.57 -14.86
N LYS A 89 -0.14 8.54 -15.51
CA LYS A 89 0.12 8.34 -16.94
C LYS A 89 -0.69 9.40 -17.68
N GLU A 90 -0.07 10.54 -17.97
CA GLU A 90 -0.56 11.38 -19.07
C GLU A 90 -0.44 10.56 -20.35
N ILE A 91 -1.58 10.24 -20.93
CA ILE A 91 -1.67 9.62 -22.24
C ILE A 91 -1.38 10.76 -23.22
N ILE A 92 -0.13 10.90 -23.66
CA ILE A 92 0.19 11.79 -24.77
C ILE A 92 -0.32 11.08 -26.01
N VAL A 93 -1.46 11.53 -26.53
CA VAL A 93 -1.99 11.05 -27.81
C VAL A 93 -1.21 11.77 -28.89
N ASP A 94 -0.16 11.15 -29.42
CA ASP A 94 0.56 11.70 -30.56
C ASP A 94 -0.38 11.76 -31.77
N SER A 95 -0.76 12.97 -32.19
CA SER A 95 -1.57 13.24 -33.40
C SER A 95 -0.89 12.84 -34.72
N LYS A 96 0.24 12.13 -34.70
CA LYS A 96 1.03 11.80 -35.90
C LYS A 96 0.70 10.45 -36.53
N ASN A 97 -0.14 9.61 -35.93
CA ASN A 97 -0.60 8.35 -36.53
C ASN A 97 -1.94 8.46 -37.29
N ALA A 98 -2.30 9.64 -37.78
CA ALA A 98 -3.45 9.82 -38.67
C ALA A 98 -3.19 9.37 -40.13
N HIS A 99 -1.94 9.06 -40.51
CA HIS A 99 -1.58 8.80 -41.90
C HIS A 99 -1.64 7.32 -42.33
N LEU A 100 -2.03 6.41 -41.43
CA LEU A 100 -2.08 4.96 -41.70
C LEU A 100 -3.50 4.39 -41.84
N PHE A 101 -4.48 5.23 -42.17
CA PHE A 101 -5.75 4.79 -42.76
C PHE A 101 -5.90 5.50 -44.09
N GLY A 102 -5.57 4.77 -45.16
CA GLY A 102 -5.64 5.25 -46.53
C GLY A 102 -7.05 5.70 -46.90
N LEU A 103 -7.12 6.87 -47.53
CA LEU A 103 -8.07 7.23 -48.57
C LEU A 103 -7.25 7.78 -49.74
#